data_AF-A0A2V6GLM2-F1
#
_entry.id   AF-A0A2V6GLM2-F1
#
_cell.length_a   1.000
_cell.length_b   1.000
_cell.length_c   1.000
_cell.angle_alpha   90.00
_cell.angle_beta   90.00
_cell.angle_gamma   90.00
#
_symmetry.space_group_name_H-M   'P 1'
#
loop_
_entity.id
_entity.type
_entity.pdbx_description
1 polymer ?
#
loop_
_entity_poly.entity_id
_entity_poly.type
_entity_poly.pdbx_seq_one_letter_code
_entity_poly.pdbx_strand_id
1 'polypeptide(L)'
;MEIPYTISTRPDTGLWNAKIGIWLFLASEVMLFGGLFSAYVFLRLDAQPGEWPHGLLNVPVGTMNTAILIMSSVTVVLAWAALKMRRYRAYWWYMLATIMCGVIFLFVKLYYEWPQKFEHYGVFIKPSALEIYERYLGNTRRTEKGMEPRIEISGHLHNPEALKDANIKEYEIGLDPVYVEPNN
;
A
#
# COMPACT_ATOMS: atom_id res chain seq x y z
N MET A 1 -30.17 -35.59 -0.02
CA MET A 1 -29.07 -36.30 0.66
C MET A 1 -28.46 -35.31 1.63
N GLU A 2 -28.76 -35.45 2.92
CA GLU A 2 -28.19 -34.58 3.96
C GLU A 2 -26.79 -35.08 4.30
N ILE A 3 -25.76 -34.25 4.06
CA ILE A 3 -24.39 -34.61 4.37
C ILE A 3 -24.17 -34.29 5.86
N PRO A 4 -23.89 -35.29 6.72
CA PRO A 4 -23.62 -35.05 8.14
C PRO A 4 -22.56 -33.97 8.34
N TYR A 5 -22.69 -33.14 9.39
CA TYR A 5 -21.73 -32.08 9.78
C TYR A 5 -21.66 -30.83 8.87
N THR A 6 -22.51 -30.73 7.84
CA THR A 6 -22.72 -29.48 7.07
C THR A 6 -23.90 -28.66 7.60
N ILE A 7 -24.90 -29.32 8.17
CA ILE A 7 -26.17 -28.74 8.65
C ILE A 7 -26.34 -28.92 10.17
N SER A 8 -25.76 -29.97 10.74
CA SER A 8 -25.74 -30.23 12.18
C SER A 8 -24.42 -29.80 12.82
N THR A 9 -24.49 -29.25 14.03
CA THR A 9 -23.31 -28.92 14.84
C THR A 9 -22.64 -30.18 15.36
N ARG A 10 -21.31 -30.21 15.38
CA ARG A 10 -20.58 -31.32 16.02
C ARG A 10 -20.83 -31.32 17.54
N PRO A 11 -20.99 -32.49 18.19
CA PRO A 11 -21.15 -32.58 19.64
C PRO A 11 -19.96 -32.00 20.42
N ASP A 12 -18.74 -32.21 19.91
CA ASP A 12 -17.51 -31.87 20.64
C ASP A 12 -17.18 -30.38 20.58
N THR A 13 -17.51 -29.71 19.47
CA THR A 13 -17.13 -28.31 19.21
C THR A 13 -18.31 -27.36 19.17
N GLY A 14 -19.55 -27.84 19.06
CA GLY A 14 -20.75 -27.01 18.91
C GLY A 14 -20.80 -26.22 17.60
N LEU A 15 -19.90 -26.46 16.65
CA LEU A 15 -19.78 -25.73 15.38
C LEU A 15 -19.92 -26.71 14.20
N TRP A 16 -20.42 -26.23 13.06
CA TRP A 16 -20.39 -26.99 11.80
C TRP A 16 -19.05 -26.81 11.09
N ASN A 17 -18.69 -27.74 10.22
CA ASN A 17 -17.36 -27.80 9.59
C ASN A 17 -16.98 -26.52 8.84
N ALA A 18 -17.93 -25.90 8.12
CA ALA A 18 -17.67 -24.67 7.36
C ALA A 18 -17.22 -23.49 8.23
N LYS A 19 -17.74 -23.36 9.45
CA LYS A 19 -17.38 -22.28 10.37
C LYS A 19 -15.96 -22.49 10.92
N ILE A 20 -15.60 -23.73 11.23
CA ILE A 20 -14.22 -24.08 11.59
C ILE A 20 -13.27 -23.80 10.42
N GLY A 21 -13.67 -24.13 9.18
CA GLY A 21 -12.90 -23.82 7.98
C GLY A 21 -12.61 -22.33 7.82
N ILE A 22 -13.61 -21.47 8.04
CA ILE A 22 -13.41 -20.01 8.01
C ILE A 22 -12.45 -19.54 9.12
N TRP A 23 -12.56 -20.08 10.33
CA TRP A 23 -11.61 -19.74 11.41
C TRP A 23 -10.17 -20.12 11.08
N LEU A 24 -9.95 -21.33 10.54
CA LEU A 24 -8.61 -21.79 10.11
C LEU A 24 -8.07 -20.94 8.95
N PHE A 25 -8.91 -20.60 7.99
CA PHE A 25 -8.56 -19.71 6.89
C PHE A 25 -8.13 -18.32 7.42
N LEU A 26 -8.94 -17.70 8.29
CA LEU A 26 -8.58 -16.42 8.91
C LEU A 26 -7.27 -16.48 9.70
N ALA A 27 -7.02 -17.57 10.43
CA ALA A 27 -5.76 -17.76 11.13
C ALA A 27 -4.55 -17.84 10.17
N SER A 28 -4.71 -18.52 9.03
CA SER A 28 -3.66 -18.59 8.01
C SER A 28 -3.34 -17.22 7.37
N GLU A 29 -4.36 -16.40 7.10
CA GLU A 29 -4.18 -15.03 6.60
C GLU A 29 -3.44 -14.16 7.61
N VAL A 30 -3.77 -14.26 8.92
CA VAL A 30 -3.03 -13.55 9.97
C VAL A 30 -1.56 -13.93 10.00
N MET A 31 -1.22 -15.21 9.80
CA MET A 31 0.17 -15.66 9.71
C MET A 31 0.88 -15.11 8.46
N LEU A 32 0.18 -15.11 7.31
CA LEU A 32 0.69 -14.56 6.06
C LEU A 32 1.02 -13.06 6.21
N PHE A 33 0.07 -12.27 6.71
CA PHE A 33 0.31 -10.84 6.96
C PHE A 33 1.35 -10.62 8.06
N GLY A 34 1.42 -11.49 9.07
CA GLY A 34 2.47 -11.46 10.08
C GLY A 34 3.87 -11.58 9.48
N GLY A 35 4.06 -12.45 8.48
CA GLY A 35 5.30 -12.54 7.72
C GLY A 35 5.62 -11.25 6.95
N LEU A 36 4.63 -10.66 6.28
CA LEU A 36 4.79 -9.42 5.53
C LEU A 36 5.13 -8.23 6.44
N PHE A 37 4.47 -8.09 7.60
CA PHE A 37 4.80 -7.08 8.59
C PHE A 37 6.20 -7.27 9.18
N SER A 38 6.59 -8.52 9.46
CA SER A 38 7.95 -8.83 9.94
C SER A 38 9.00 -8.41 8.92
N ALA A 39 8.80 -8.72 7.64
CA ALA A 39 9.68 -8.28 6.56
C ALA A 39 9.80 -6.75 6.50
N TYR A 40 8.68 -6.03 6.60
CA TYR A 40 8.69 -4.56 6.66
C TYR A 40 9.49 -4.02 7.85
N VAL A 41 9.30 -4.59 9.05
CA VAL A 41 10.02 -4.18 10.25
C VAL A 41 11.52 -4.44 10.12
N PHE A 42 11.92 -5.61 9.62
CA PHE A 42 13.33 -5.91 9.40
C PHE A 42 13.97 -4.96 8.41
N LEU A 43 13.33 -4.69 7.26
CA LEU A 43 13.81 -3.71 6.30
C LEU A 43 13.92 -2.30 6.90
N ARG A 44 12.96 -1.92 7.77
CA ARG A 44 12.97 -0.63 8.45
C ARG A 44 14.09 -0.49 9.48
N LEU A 45 14.43 -1.58 10.17
CA LEU A 45 15.48 -1.59 11.19
C LEU A 45 16.89 -1.68 10.59
N ASP A 46 17.03 -2.34 9.43
CA ASP A 46 18.31 -2.52 8.75
C ASP A 46 18.71 -1.31 7.88
N ALA A 47 17.76 -0.45 7.53
CA ALA A 47 18.04 0.75 6.74
C ALA A 47 18.95 1.74 7.48
N GLN A 48 20.02 2.20 6.83
CA GLN A 48 20.93 3.17 7.43
C GLN A 48 20.23 4.54 7.59
N PRO A 49 20.70 5.39 8.51
CA PRO A 49 20.16 6.74 8.66
C PRO A 49 20.16 7.51 7.34
N GLY A 50 18.97 7.92 6.88
CA GLY A 50 18.79 8.69 5.64
C GLY A 50 18.52 7.86 4.37
N GLU A 51 18.65 6.53 4.41
CA GLU A 51 18.38 5.66 3.25
C GLU A 51 16.90 5.26 3.12
N TRP A 52 16.11 5.46 4.17
CA TRP A 52 14.71 5.10 4.12
C TRP A 52 13.90 6.06 3.24
N PRO A 53 13.01 5.58 2.37
CA PRO A 53 12.16 6.44 1.55
C PRO A 53 11.15 7.21 2.42
N HIS A 54 11.16 8.54 2.28
CA HIS A 54 10.21 9.45 2.94
C HIS A 54 9.38 10.19 1.86
N GLY A 55 8.20 10.71 2.21
CA GLY A 55 7.42 11.60 1.34
C GLY A 55 6.48 10.95 0.31
N LEU A 56 6.66 9.67 -0.03
CA LEU A 56 5.83 8.93 -1.01
C LEU A 56 4.37 8.63 -0.58
N LEU A 57 3.94 9.08 0.60
CA LEU A 57 2.63 8.78 1.16
C LEU A 57 1.74 10.02 1.25
N ASN A 58 0.65 10.02 0.48
CA ASN A 58 -0.41 11.01 0.63
C ASN A 58 -1.31 10.61 1.82
N VAL A 59 -1.02 11.18 3.00
CA VAL A 59 -1.72 10.85 4.26
C VAL A 59 -3.23 11.13 4.18
N PRO A 60 -3.71 12.30 3.72
CA PRO A 60 -5.15 12.57 3.61
C PRO A 60 -5.93 11.56 2.77
N VAL A 61 -5.38 11.17 1.61
CA VAL A 61 -6.03 10.20 0.71
C VAL A 61 -6.05 8.81 1.35
N GLY A 62 -4.95 8.39 1.98
CA GLY A 62 -4.87 7.12 2.70
C GLY A 62 -5.86 7.05 3.89
N THR A 63 -5.99 8.13 4.66
CA THR A 63 -6.94 8.21 5.78
C THR A 63 -8.40 8.14 5.29
N MET A 64 -8.74 8.88 4.23
CA MET A 64 -10.08 8.84 3.66
C MET A 64 -10.43 7.43 3.17
N ASN A 65 -9.50 6.77 2.46
CA ASN A 65 -9.72 5.42 1.95
C ASN A 65 -9.89 4.39 3.09
N THR A 66 -9.18 4.58 4.20
CA THR A 66 -9.34 3.77 5.41
C THR A 66 -10.72 3.99 6.05
N ALA A 67 -11.21 5.22 6.12
CA ALA A 67 -12.55 5.52 6.62
C ALA A 67 -13.64 4.82 5.77
N ILE A 68 -13.46 4.76 4.45
CA ILE A 68 -14.37 4.04 3.54
C ILE A 68 -14.41 2.54 3.86
N LEU A 69 -13.27 1.90 4.15
CA LEU A 69 -13.23 0.48 4.54
C LEU A 69 -13.89 0.23 5.91
N ILE A 70 -13.68 1.11 6.88
CA ILE A 70 -14.34 1.02 8.19
C ILE A 70 -15.87 1.14 8.00
N MET A 71 -16.32 2.09 7.19
CA MET A 71 -17.73 2.25 6.86
C MET A 71 -18.29 0.99 6.18
N SER A 72 -17.54 0.39 5.25
CA SER A 72 -17.91 -0.88 4.59
C SER A 72 -18.09 -2.02 5.59
N SER A 73 -17.26 -2.08 6.63
CA SER A 73 -17.37 -3.08 7.69
C SER A 73 -18.67 -2.92 8.48
N VAL A 74 -19.07 -1.67 8.77
CA VAL A 74 -20.34 -1.35 9.42
C VAL A 74 -21.52 -1.76 8.53
N THR A 75 -21.47 -1.50 7.22
CA THR A 75 -22.57 -1.86 6.30
C THR A 75 -22.77 -3.38 6.20
N VAL A 76 -21.71 -4.19 6.29
CA VAL A 76 -21.84 -5.66 6.35
C VAL A 76 -22.57 -6.13 7.61
N VAL A 77 -22.23 -5.54 8.77
CA VAL A 77 -22.90 -5.88 10.04
C VAL A 77 -24.37 -5.50 9.99
N LEU A 78 -24.70 -4.34 9.42
CA LEU A 78 -26.09 -3.91 9.20
C LEU A 78 -26.83 -4.81 8.22
N ALA A 79 -26.18 -5.28 7.15
CA ALA A 79 -26.75 -6.25 6.23
C ALA A 79 -27.10 -7.57 6.95
N TRP A 80 -26.18 -8.08 7.76
CA TRP A 80 -26.41 -9.28 8.58
C TRP A 80 -27.57 -9.09 9.57
N ALA A 81 -27.63 -7.95 10.26
CA ALA A 81 -28.72 -7.63 11.19
C ALA A 81 -30.09 -7.53 10.46
N ALA A 82 -30.12 -6.91 9.28
CA ALA A 82 -31.32 -6.82 8.45
C ALA A 82 -31.80 -8.22 8.00
N LEU A 83 -30.87 -9.13 7.67
CA LEU A 83 -31.17 -10.50 7.31
C LEU A 83 -31.78 -11.28 8.49
N LYS A 84 -31.23 -11.12 9.70
CA LYS A 84 -31.78 -11.67 10.95
C LYS A 84 -33.21 -11.20 11.23
N MET A 85 -33.51 -9.92 10.94
CA MET A 85 -34.85 -9.34 11.06
C MET A 85 -35.78 -9.66 9.87
N ARG A 86 -35.36 -10.53 8.93
CA ARG A 86 -36.09 -10.86 7.69
C ARG A 86 -36.44 -9.64 6.82
N ARG A 87 -35.67 -8.55 6.93
CA ARG A 87 -35.82 -7.33 6.14
C ARG A 87 -34.96 -7.41 4.87
N TYR A 88 -35.38 -8.24 3.92
CA TYR A 88 -34.62 -8.55 2.70
C TYR A 88 -34.27 -7.32 1.85
N ARG A 89 -35.18 -6.34 1.73
CA ARG A 89 -34.94 -5.11 0.98
C ARG A 89 -33.84 -4.25 1.61
N ALA A 90 -33.76 -4.21 2.94
CA ALA A 90 -32.70 -3.49 3.64
C ALA A 90 -31.36 -4.23 3.53
N TYR A 91 -31.36 -5.57 3.64
CA TYR A 91 -30.18 -6.40 3.39
C TYR A 91 -29.57 -6.12 2.01
N TRP A 92 -30.41 -6.07 0.97
CA TRP A 92 -29.94 -5.82 -0.40
C TRP A 92 -29.24 -4.47 -0.54
N TRP A 93 -29.82 -3.40 0.02
CA TRP A 93 -29.20 -2.07 0.00
C TRP A 93 -27.90 -2.00 0.79
N TYR A 94 -27.82 -2.61 1.98
CA TYR A 94 -26.59 -2.63 2.77
C TYR A 94 -25.48 -3.47 2.13
N MET A 95 -25.84 -4.57 1.47
CA MET A 95 -24.88 -5.38 0.72
C MET A 95 -24.36 -4.63 -0.50
N LEU A 96 -25.25 -3.95 -1.24
CA LEU A 96 -24.85 -3.11 -2.38
C LEU A 96 -23.92 -1.98 -1.93
N ALA A 97 -24.24 -1.30 -0.82
CA ALA A 97 -23.37 -0.27 -0.26
C ALA A 97 -21.97 -0.80 0.08
N THR A 98 -21.89 -1.99 0.68
CA THR A 98 -20.61 -2.65 0.99
C THR A 98 -19.78 -2.88 -0.28
N ILE A 99 -20.39 -3.44 -1.33
CA ILE A 99 -19.71 -3.73 -2.60
C ILE A 99 -19.22 -2.42 -3.23
N MET A 100 -20.07 -1.38 -3.24
CA MET A 100 -19.71 -0.06 -3.76
C MET A 100 -18.53 0.55 -3.00
N CYS A 101 -18.51 0.48 -1.67
CA CYS A 101 -17.37 0.93 -0.87
C CYS A 101 -16.08 0.16 -1.24
N GLY A 102 -16.17 -1.15 -1.47
CA GLY A 102 -15.03 -1.96 -1.93
C GLY A 102 -14.53 -1.56 -3.33
N VAL A 103 -15.44 -1.28 -4.27
CA VAL A 103 -15.09 -0.80 -5.61
C VAL A 103 -14.43 0.58 -5.54
N ILE A 104 -14.97 1.50 -4.72
CA ILE A 104 -14.38 2.83 -4.53
C ILE A 104 -12.97 2.70 -3.94
N PHE A 105 -12.78 1.82 -2.95
CA PHE A 105 -11.46 1.56 -2.37
C PHE A 105 -10.44 1.10 -3.41
N LEU A 106 -10.83 0.13 -4.26
CA LEU A 106 -9.98 -0.37 -5.34
C LEU A 106 -9.69 0.71 -6.38
N PHE A 107 -10.69 1.51 -6.75
CA PHE A 107 -10.50 2.60 -7.71
C PHE A 107 -9.50 3.65 -7.20
N VAL A 108 -9.61 4.07 -5.94
CA VAL A 108 -8.65 5.01 -5.34
C VAL A 108 -7.24 4.42 -5.34
N LYS A 109 -7.08 3.15 -4.99
CA LYS A 109 -5.75 2.49 -5.01
C LYS A 109 -5.17 2.35 -6.42
N LEU A 110 -5.94 1.78 -7.34
CA LEU A 110 -5.48 1.44 -8.69
C LEU A 110 -5.28 2.65 -9.59
N TYR A 111 -6.17 3.64 -9.51
CA TYR A 111 -6.15 4.78 -10.43
C TYR A 111 -5.36 5.97 -9.89
N TYR A 112 -5.40 6.20 -8.57
CA TYR A 112 -4.79 7.40 -7.99
C TYR A 112 -3.44 7.11 -7.33
N GLU A 113 -3.36 6.08 -6.49
CA GLU A 113 -2.17 5.88 -5.64
C GLU A 113 -1.07 5.05 -6.30
N TRP A 114 -1.42 4.03 -7.08
CA TRP A 114 -0.44 3.13 -7.70
C TRP A 114 0.31 3.73 -8.89
N PRO A 115 -0.33 4.45 -9.84
CA PRO A 115 0.39 5.00 -10.99
C PRO A 115 1.50 5.95 -10.55
N GLN A 116 1.22 6.80 -9.56
CA GLN A 116 2.23 7.68 -8.95
C GLN A 116 3.40 6.87 -8.40
N LYS A 117 3.16 5.75 -7.71
CA LYS A 117 4.24 4.92 -7.13
C LYS A 117 5.06 4.16 -8.18
N PHE A 118 4.49 3.85 -9.34
CA PHE A 118 5.22 3.20 -10.44
C PHE A 118 6.04 4.19 -11.28
N GLU A 119 5.70 5.49 -11.23
CA GLU A 119 6.43 6.57 -11.91
C GLU A 119 7.64 7.11 -11.13
N HIS A 120 7.74 6.81 -9.83
CA HIS A 120 8.95 7.11 -9.04
C HIS A 120 9.97 5.99 -9.20
N TYR A 121 11.19 6.36 -9.59
CA TYR A 121 12.33 5.46 -9.60
C TYR A 121 13.37 5.97 -8.59
N GLY A 122 13.87 5.08 -7.73
CA GLY A 122 15.01 5.32 -6.86
C GLY A 122 16.16 4.40 -7.29
N VAL A 123 17.28 4.97 -7.71
CA VAL A 123 18.49 4.19 -8.03
C VAL A 123 19.48 4.35 -6.89
N PHE A 124 19.69 3.27 -6.14
CA PHE A 124 20.75 3.19 -5.14
C PHE A 124 22.09 2.94 -5.83
N ILE A 125 23.04 3.84 -5.60
CA ILE A 125 24.37 3.76 -6.22
C ILE A 125 25.29 2.99 -5.29
N LYS A 126 26.05 2.03 -5.84
CA LYS A 126 27.05 1.29 -5.05
C LYS A 126 28.13 2.25 -4.53
N PRO A 127 28.63 2.08 -3.29
CA PRO A 127 29.65 2.95 -2.71
C PRO A 127 30.91 3.11 -3.57
N SER A 128 31.29 2.07 -4.31
CA SER A 128 32.45 2.09 -5.22
C SER A 128 32.28 2.98 -6.46
N ALA A 129 31.05 3.33 -6.82
CA ALA A 129 30.72 4.14 -7.98
C ALA A 129 30.32 5.58 -7.60
N LEU A 130 30.30 5.90 -6.30
CA LEU A 130 29.77 7.16 -5.77
C LEU A 130 30.54 8.39 -6.29
N GLU A 131 31.86 8.27 -6.44
CA GLU A 131 32.74 9.32 -7.00
C GLU A 131 32.37 9.68 -8.45
N ILE A 132 31.91 8.71 -9.25
CA ILE A 132 31.52 8.92 -10.65
C ILE A 132 30.22 9.75 -10.73
N TYR A 133 29.34 9.61 -9.74
CA TYR A 133 28.01 10.23 -9.72
C TYR A 133 27.91 11.43 -8.76
N GLU A 134 29.00 11.82 -8.10
CA GLU A 134 29.06 12.94 -7.15
C GLU A 134 28.52 14.26 -7.75
N ARG A 135 28.75 14.48 -9.05
CA ARG A 135 28.19 15.63 -9.81
C ARG A 135 26.66 15.68 -9.80
N TYR A 136 26.00 14.53 -9.76
CA TYR A 136 24.54 14.41 -9.74
C TYR A 136 23.98 14.33 -8.30
N LEU A 137 24.78 13.88 -7.33
CA LEU A 137 24.39 13.76 -5.91
C LEU A 137 24.52 15.10 -5.17
N GLY A 138 25.49 15.95 -5.54
CA GLY A 138 25.70 17.26 -4.94
C GLY A 138 26.16 17.21 -3.47
N ASN A 139 26.81 16.12 -3.04
CA ASN A 139 27.15 15.90 -1.63
C ASN A 139 28.13 16.92 -1.10
N THR A 140 29.03 17.44 -1.93
CA THR A 140 30.00 18.49 -1.53
C THR A 140 29.32 19.69 -0.86
N ARG A 141 28.20 20.18 -1.42
CA ARG A 141 27.42 21.31 -0.86
C ARG A 141 26.60 20.92 0.38
N ARG A 142 26.21 19.65 0.51
CA ARG A 142 25.49 19.13 1.68
C ARG A 142 26.41 18.99 2.88
N THR A 143 27.62 18.48 2.67
CA THR A 143 28.65 18.36 3.71
C THR A 143 29.05 19.75 4.23
N GLU A 144 29.12 20.76 3.36
CA GLU A 144 29.33 22.17 3.74
C GLU A 144 28.20 22.73 4.62
N LYS A 145 26.96 22.23 4.45
CA LYS A 145 25.79 22.59 5.28
C LYS A 145 25.62 21.66 6.50
N GLY A 146 26.56 20.76 6.77
CA GLY A 146 26.51 19.82 7.89
C GLY A 146 25.47 18.71 7.73
N MET A 147 25.03 18.42 6.50
CA MET A 147 24.09 17.34 6.19
C MET A 147 24.84 16.10 5.68
N GLU A 148 24.33 14.93 6.03
CA GLU A 148 24.88 13.64 5.59
C GLU A 148 24.86 13.50 4.04
N PRO A 149 25.89 12.88 3.46
CA PRO A 149 26.01 12.67 2.02
C PRO A 149 24.93 11.71 1.52
N ARG A 150 24.37 12.01 0.35
CA ARG A 150 23.36 11.22 -0.33
C ARG A 150 24.03 10.10 -1.15
N ILE A 151 23.41 8.93 -1.12
CA ILE A 151 23.86 7.74 -1.89
C ILE A 151 22.83 7.26 -2.94
N GLU A 152 21.67 7.92 -2.98
CA GLU A 152 20.55 7.59 -3.86
C GLU A 152 20.28 8.74 -4.83
N ILE A 153 20.00 8.41 -6.09
CA ILE A 153 19.39 9.35 -7.03
C ILE A 153 17.94 8.93 -7.20
N SER A 154 17.02 9.69 -6.61
CA SER A 154 15.58 9.47 -6.71
C SER A 154 14.99 10.49 -7.67
N GLY A 155 14.20 10.03 -8.64
CA GLY A 155 13.59 10.88 -9.66
C GLY A 155 12.17 10.47 -10.00
N HIS A 156 11.46 11.38 -10.66
CA HIS A 156 10.15 11.13 -11.26
C HIS A 156 10.25 11.09 -12.77
N LEU A 157 9.53 10.16 -13.40
CA LEU A 157 9.36 10.18 -14.85
C LEU A 157 8.24 11.16 -15.22
N HIS A 158 8.60 12.39 -15.60
CA HIS A 158 7.62 13.42 -15.97
C HIS A 158 6.87 13.11 -17.28
N ASN A 159 7.48 12.35 -18.20
CA ASN A 159 6.87 11.97 -19.48
C ASN A 159 7.12 10.48 -19.84
N PRO A 160 6.08 9.62 -19.85
CA PRO A 160 6.19 8.21 -20.24
C PRO A 160 6.64 7.99 -21.70
N GLU A 161 6.49 8.98 -22.58
CA GLU A 161 6.89 8.90 -23.99
C GLU A 161 8.42 8.93 -24.17
N ALA A 162 9.14 9.47 -23.18
CA ALA A 162 10.61 9.48 -23.16
C ALA A 162 11.23 8.07 -23.08
N LEU A 163 10.46 7.05 -22.66
CA LEU A 163 10.89 5.65 -22.67
C LEU A 163 10.93 5.04 -24.09
N LYS A 164 10.25 5.66 -25.06
CA LYS A 164 10.08 5.13 -26.42
C LYS A 164 10.73 5.99 -27.50
N ASP A 165 11.03 7.25 -27.22
CA ASP A 165 11.68 8.16 -28.16
C ASP A 165 12.99 8.72 -27.56
N ALA A 166 14.12 8.36 -28.20
CA ALA A 166 15.45 8.77 -27.79
C ALA A 166 15.73 10.28 -27.98
N ASN A 167 14.85 11.02 -28.65
CA ASN A 167 15.00 12.45 -28.89
C ASN A 167 14.32 13.33 -27.83
N ILE A 168 13.50 12.75 -26.94
CA ILE A 168 12.85 13.48 -25.84
C ILE A 168 13.86 13.61 -24.69
N LYS A 169 14.44 14.81 -24.55
CA LYS A 169 15.52 15.12 -23.58
C LYS A 169 15.06 15.28 -22.13
N GLU A 170 13.76 15.26 -21.87
CA GLU A 170 13.20 15.38 -20.52
C GLU A 170 13.18 14.02 -19.80
N TYR A 171 14.36 13.44 -19.61
CA TYR A 171 14.62 12.70 -18.38
C TYR A 171 15.17 13.72 -17.38
N GLU A 172 14.39 14.76 -17.05
CA GLU A 172 14.74 15.52 -15.86
C GLU A 172 14.59 14.55 -14.70
N ILE A 173 15.74 14.04 -14.23
CA ILE A 173 15.86 13.43 -12.92
C ILE A 173 15.59 14.56 -11.94
N GLY A 174 14.31 14.89 -11.77
CA GLY A 174 13.84 15.79 -10.74
C GLY A 174 14.12 15.07 -9.45
N LEU A 175 15.23 15.43 -8.79
CA LEU A 175 15.48 15.03 -7.42
C LEU A 175 14.19 15.33 -6.64
N ASP A 176 13.69 14.36 -5.89
CA ASP A 176 12.44 14.50 -5.14
C ASP A 176 12.47 15.82 -4.31
N PRO A 177 11.46 16.71 -4.44
CA PRO A 177 11.43 18.01 -3.77
C PRO A 177 11.52 17.93 -2.24
N VAL A 178 11.26 16.77 -1.64
CA VAL A 178 11.53 16.52 -0.21
C VAL A 178 13.03 16.67 0.13
N TYR A 179 13.90 16.52 -0.87
CA TYR A 179 15.34 16.66 -0.76
C TYR A 179 15.95 17.66 -1.75
N VAL A 180 15.15 18.45 -2.46
CA VAL A 180 15.61 19.60 -3.26
C VAL A 180 15.39 20.86 -2.44
N GLU A 181 16.39 21.73 -2.42
CA GLU A 181 16.26 23.02 -1.74
C GLU A 181 15.06 23.79 -2.31
N PRO A 182 14.26 24.49 -1.48
CA PRO A 182 13.10 25.26 -1.94
C PRO A 182 13.38 26.34 -3.00
N ASN A 183 14.66 26.60 -3.32
CA ASN A 183 15.14 27.71 -4.13
C ASN A 183 15.92 27.27 -5.39
N ASN A 184 15.81 26.01 -5.83
CA ASN A 184 16.52 25.54 -7.03
C ASN A 184 15.55 25.13 -8.15
#